data_AF-A0A0G1X9E5-F1
#
_entry.id   AF-A0A0G1X9E5-F1
#
_cell.length_a   1.000
_cell.length_b   1.000
_cell.length_c   1.000
_cell.angle_alpha   90.00
_cell.angle_beta   90.00
_cell.angle_gamma   90.00
#
_symmetry.space_group_name_H-M   'P 1'
#
loop_
_entity.id
_entity.type
_entity.pdbx_description
1 polymer ?
#
loop_
_entity_poly.entity_id
_entity_poly.type
_entity_poly.pdbx_seq_one_letter_code
_entity_poly.pdbx_strand_id
1 'polypeptide(L)'
;YNGPDEIMRAVKRIIADGIRPEQVDRKLMDSYMDTAGQPYPYPDLIIRTSGEQRTSGILQWQSDYAEMYWEPDHFPDFSPAKLREAILDYSRRRRRFGGNDAMEHLAFKPQVMAKLELDFRRALGESDNKKLSDLVIKYVREQYGLSKGLAKTAGLGMARALRSGQQKDWESAKKALKGLYEVIKHNVGLAFEPELVANIEVNLWRGKQTEEETRQLVAEKYRLSNFQANKSAHLAYLASMETQKGNWERAKWYMEKYYEALKERVA
;
A
#
# COMPACT_ATOMS: atom_id res chain seq x y z
N TYR A 1 -14.53 -10.50 -28.61
CA TYR A 1 -15.21 -10.99 -27.40
C TYR A 1 -15.71 -9.80 -26.61
N ASN A 2 -16.88 -9.93 -25.95
CA ASN A 2 -17.48 -8.92 -25.09
C ASN A 2 -18.36 -9.63 -24.06
N GLY A 3 -18.25 -9.25 -22.78
CA GLY A 3 -18.87 -9.92 -21.63
C GLY A 3 -20.41 -9.95 -21.67
N PRO A 4 -21.11 -8.83 -21.95
CA PRO A 4 -22.56 -8.85 -22.13
C PRO A 4 -23.01 -9.83 -23.22
N ASP A 5 -22.29 -9.89 -24.34
CA ASP A 5 -22.63 -10.80 -25.44
C ASP A 5 -22.37 -12.27 -25.06
N GLU A 6 -21.33 -12.55 -24.26
CA GLU A 6 -21.10 -13.88 -23.68
C GLU A 6 -22.25 -14.29 -22.78
N ILE A 7 -22.65 -13.44 -21.83
CA ILE A 7 -23.77 -13.70 -20.93
C ILE A 7 -25.04 -13.99 -21.74
N MET A 8 -25.32 -13.21 -22.79
CA MET A 8 -26.46 -13.45 -23.66
C MET A 8 -26.36 -14.80 -24.41
N ARG A 9 -25.17 -15.19 -24.89
CA ARG A 9 -24.95 -16.51 -25.51
C ARG A 9 -25.18 -17.64 -24.51
N ALA A 10 -24.64 -17.53 -23.30
CA ALA A 10 -24.80 -18.50 -22.23
C ALA A 10 -26.28 -18.69 -21.89
N VAL A 11 -27.01 -17.60 -21.64
CA VAL A 11 -28.45 -17.65 -21.34
C VAL A 11 -29.26 -18.26 -22.47
N LYS A 12 -28.99 -17.90 -23.74
CA LYS A 12 -29.68 -18.50 -24.90
C LYS A 12 -29.47 -20.02 -24.98
N ARG A 13 -28.26 -20.50 -24.67
CA ARG A 13 -27.93 -21.93 -24.64
C ARG A 13 -28.64 -22.64 -23.49
N ILE A 14 -28.64 -22.07 -22.29
CA ILE A 14 -29.38 -22.60 -21.12
C ILE A 14 -30.87 -22.79 -21.46
N ILE A 15 -31.48 -21.80 -22.12
CA ILE A 15 -32.88 -21.86 -22.54
C ILE A 15 -33.09 -22.95 -23.60
N ALA A 16 -32.20 -23.02 -24.61
CA ALA A 16 -32.29 -24.01 -25.68
C ALA A 16 -32.15 -25.46 -25.16
N ASP A 17 -31.34 -25.66 -24.13
CA ASP A 17 -31.13 -26.97 -23.48
C ASP A 17 -32.28 -27.33 -22.50
N GLY A 18 -33.30 -26.47 -22.37
CA GLY A 18 -34.51 -26.75 -21.59
C GLY A 18 -34.28 -26.77 -20.07
N ILE A 19 -33.23 -26.10 -19.59
CA ILE A 19 -32.92 -26.02 -18.16
C ILE A 19 -34.00 -25.21 -17.44
N ARG A 20 -34.50 -25.76 -16.33
CA ARG A 20 -35.48 -25.04 -15.51
C ARG A 20 -34.82 -23.92 -14.70
N PRO A 21 -35.50 -22.78 -14.46
CA PRO A 21 -34.93 -21.65 -13.72
C PRO A 21 -34.34 -22.02 -12.35
N GLU A 22 -34.95 -22.97 -11.64
CA GLU A 22 -34.52 -23.41 -10.30
C GLU A 22 -33.20 -24.18 -10.32
N GLN A 23 -32.77 -24.64 -11.49
CA GLN A 23 -31.50 -25.34 -11.69
C GLN A 23 -30.36 -24.37 -12.08
N VAL A 24 -30.67 -23.10 -12.36
CA VAL A 24 -29.67 -22.11 -12.73
C VAL A 24 -28.98 -21.60 -11.48
N ASP A 25 -27.77 -22.11 -11.26
CA ASP A 25 -26.85 -21.62 -10.24
C ASP A 25 -25.53 -21.12 -10.88
N ARG A 26 -24.59 -20.64 -10.06
CA ARG A 26 -23.30 -20.16 -10.55
C ARG A 26 -22.50 -21.26 -11.25
N LYS A 27 -22.54 -22.50 -10.76
CA LYS A 27 -21.77 -23.62 -11.34
C LYS A 27 -22.31 -24.00 -12.72
N LEU A 28 -23.63 -24.00 -12.88
CA LEU A 28 -24.25 -24.19 -14.17
C LEU A 28 -23.90 -23.02 -15.09
N MET A 29 -24.07 -21.77 -14.64
CA MET A 29 -23.74 -20.61 -15.47
C MET A 29 -22.28 -20.66 -15.97
N ASP A 30 -21.33 -21.05 -15.11
CA ASP A 30 -19.92 -21.24 -15.46
C ASP A 30 -19.69 -22.26 -16.58
N SER A 31 -20.50 -23.31 -16.67
CA SER A 31 -20.37 -24.32 -17.73
C SER A 31 -20.90 -23.85 -19.08
N TYR A 32 -21.68 -22.76 -19.11
CA TYR A 32 -22.23 -22.16 -20.32
C TYR A 32 -21.44 -20.93 -20.81
N MET A 33 -20.52 -20.39 -19.99
CA MET A 33 -19.61 -19.32 -20.38
C MET A 33 -18.63 -19.76 -21.49
N ASP A 34 -18.09 -18.80 -22.25
CA ASP A 34 -17.07 -19.07 -23.27
C ASP A 34 -15.77 -19.59 -22.63
N THR A 35 -15.53 -19.26 -21.35
CA THR A 35 -14.39 -19.73 -20.56
C THR A 35 -14.59 -21.13 -19.95
N ALA A 36 -15.71 -21.80 -20.20
CA ALA A 36 -15.97 -23.13 -19.67
C ALA A 36 -14.86 -24.13 -20.03
N GLY A 37 -14.44 -24.95 -19.07
CA GLY A 37 -13.39 -25.95 -19.26
C GLY A 37 -11.95 -25.42 -19.20
N GLN A 38 -11.74 -24.11 -19.08
CA GLN A 38 -10.42 -23.56 -18.76
C GLN A 38 -10.04 -23.89 -17.32
N PRO A 39 -8.76 -24.20 -17.03
CA PRO A 39 -8.32 -24.51 -15.66
C PRO A 39 -8.40 -23.31 -14.72
N TYR A 40 -8.25 -22.08 -15.24
CA TYR A 40 -8.28 -20.83 -14.48
C TYR A 40 -9.14 -19.78 -15.20
N PRO A 41 -10.48 -19.92 -15.18
CA PRO A 41 -11.37 -19.04 -15.95
C PRO A 41 -11.53 -17.65 -15.31
N TYR A 42 -11.25 -17.53 -14.01
CA TYR A 42 -11.37 -16.31 -13.22
C TYR A 42 -10.02 -15.58 -13.15
N PRO A 43 -9.85 -14.41 -13.79
CA PRO A 43 -8.62 -13.65 -13.67
C PRO A 43 -8.45 -13.09 -12.26
N ASP A 44 -7.24 -13.22 -11.73
CA ASP A 44 -6.85 -12.59 -10.48
C ASP A 44 -6.50 -11.11 -10.64
N LEU A 45 -5.91 -10.77 -11.80
CA LEU A 45 -5.44 -9.44 -12.15
C LEU A 45 -5.79 -9.13 -13.61
N ILE A 46 -6.41 -7.98 -13.84
CA ILE A 46 -6.67 -7.42 -15.17
C ILE A 46 -5.83 -6.17 -15.33
N ILE A 47 -4.96 -6.19 -16.32
CA ILE A 47 -4.09 -5.05 -16.68
C ILE A 47 -4.70 -4.37 -17.91
N ARG A 48 -4.92 -3.06 -17.82
CA ARG A 48 -5.36 -2.24 -18.95
C ARG A 48 -4.46 -1.05 -19.13
N THR A 49 -3.92 -0.92 -20.34
CA THR A 49 -3.01 0.14 -20.77
C THR A 49 -3.75 1.40 -21.25
N SER A 50 -3.00 2.44 -21.58
CA SER A 50 -3.46 3.73 -22.08
C SER A 50 -4.28 4.56 -21.07
N GLY A 51 -4.18 4.28 -19.78
CA GLY A 51 -4.74 5.10 -18.69
C GLY A 51 -6.27 5.04 -18.49
N GLU A 52 -7.02 4.41 -19.40
CA GLU A 52 -8.48 4.34 -19.35
C GLU A 52 -8.99 3.45 -18.21
N GLN A 53 -9.66 4.03 -17.21
CA GLN A 53 -10.18 3.33 -16.03
C GLN A 53 -11.58 2.76 -16.24
N ARG A 54 -11.70 1.77 -17.12
CA ARG A 54 -12.96 1.07 -17.42
C ARG A 54 -12.71 -0.36 -17.87
N THR A 55 -13.66 -1.25 -17.66
CA THR A 55 -13.53 -2.65 -18.11
C THR A 55 -13.83 -2.81 -19.60
N SER A 56 -14.64 -1.93 -20.19
CA SER A 56 -15.13 -2.04 -21.58
C SER A 56 -15.65 -3.44 -21.93
N GLY A 57 -16.33 -4.09 -20.98
CA GLY A 57 -16.94 -5.40 -21.20
C GLY A 57 -15.99 -6.59 -21.17
N ILE A 58 -14.71 -6.42 -20.79
CA ILE A 58 -13.81 -7.58 -20.64
C ILE A 58 -14.25 -8.47 -19.48
N LEU A 59 -14.44 -9.76 -19.75
CA LEU A 59 -14.65 -10.85 -18.77
C LEU A 59 -15.61 -10.51 -17.62
N GLN A 60 -16.75 -9.86 -17.88
CA GLN A 60 -17.60 -9.28 -16.81
C GLN A 60 -18.07 -10.30 -15.77
N TRP A 61 -18.39 -11.53 -16.20
CA TRP A 61 -18.79 -12.60 -15.27
C TRP A 61 -17.61 -13.10 -14.44
N GLN A 62 -16.47 -13.28 -15.10
CA GLN A 62 -15.26 -13.87 -14.51
C GLN A 62 -14.46 -12.86 -13.66
N SER A 63 -14.69 -11.56 -13.82
CA SER A 63 -13.91 -10.50 -13.17
C SER A 63 -14.45 -10.04 -11.82
N ASP A 64 -15.36 -10.79 -11.20
CA ASP A 64 -16.08 -10.36 -9.98
C ASP A 64 -15.17 -10.01 -8.80
N TYR A 65 -14.04 -10.73 -8.65
CA TYR A 65 -13.00 -10.48 -7.66
C TYR A 65 -11.62 -10.21 -8.28
N ALA A 66 -11.59 -9.82 -9.56
CA ALA A 66 -10.36 -9.46 -10.23
C ALA A 66 -9.84 -8.10 -9.75
N GLU A 67 -8.54 -8.03 -9.46
CA GLU A 67 -7.87 -6.76 -9.22
C GLU A 67 -7.65 -6.02 -10.54
N MET A 68 -7.85 -4.69 -10.54
CA MET A 68 -7.66 -3.87 -11.73
C MET A 68 -6.36 -3.07 -11.65
N TYR A 69 -5.49 -3.17 -12.64
CA TYR A 69 -4.28 -2.36 -12.79
C TYR A 69 -4.37 -1.51 -14.06
N TRP A 70 -4.25 -0.19 -13.89
CA TRP A 70 -4.36 0.78 -14.97
C TRP A 70 -2.97 1.32 -15.29
N GLU A 71 -2.41 0.85 -16.40
CA GLU A 71 -1.13 1.32 -16.91
C GLU A 71 -1.34 2.59 -17.74
N PRO A 72 -0.68 3.71 -17.40
CA PRO A 72 -0.80 4.96 -18.16
C PRO A 72 -0.24 4.86 -19.58
N ASP A 73 0.82 4.09 -19.79
CA ASP A 73 1.48 4.01 -21.10
C ASP A 73 0.66 3.20 -22.10
N HIS A 74 0.88 3.46 -23.38
CA HIS A 74 0.19 2.75 -24.45
C HIS A 74 0.69 1.31 -24.58
N PHE A 75 -0.16 0.42 -25.10
CA PHE A 75 0.17 -1.00 -25.24
C PHE A 75 1.49 -1.29 -25.98
N PRO A 76 1.88 -0.56 -27.06
CA PRO A 76 3.17 -0.76 -27.71
C PRO A 76 4.39 -0.53 -26.78
N ASP A 77 4.22 0.27 -25.73
CA ASP A 77 5.25 0.56 -24.74
C ASP A 77 5.20 -0.38 -23.53
N PHE A 78 4.24 -1.32 -23.51
CA PHE A 78 4.08 -2.28 -22.42
C PHE A 78 5.16 -3.37 -22.47
N SER A 79 6.16 -3.24 -21.62
CA SER A 79 7.33 -4.12 -21.56
C SER A 79 7.24 -5.17 -20.44
N PRO A 80 8.09 -6.21 -20.46
CA PRO A 80 8.21 -7.15 -19.34
C PRO A 80 8.51 -6.48 -17.99
N ALA A 81 9.19 -5.32 -18.00
CA ALA A 81 9.44 -4.55 -16.79
C ALA A 81 8.13 -3.98 -16.21
N LYS A 82 7.23 -3.45 -17.06
CA LYS A 82 5.91 -2.97 -16.65
C LYS A 82 5.00 -4.10 -16.17
N LEU A 83 5.05 -5.26 -16.81
CA LEU A 83 4.34 -6.44 -16.30
C LEU A 83 4.82 -6.82 -14.89
N ARG A 84 6.13 -6.79 -14.64
CA ARG A 84 6.69 -7.02 -13.31
C ARG A 84 6.18 -5.99 -12.30
N GLU A 85 6.10 -4.72 -12.67
CA GLU A 85 5.53 -3.67 -11.81
C GLU A 85 4.06 -3.93 -11.47
N ALA A 86 3.25 -4.33 -12.47
CA ALA A 86 1.85 -4.68 -12.26
C ALA A 86 1.68 -5.90 -11.33
N ILE A 87 2.52 -6.92 -11.48
CA ILE A 87 2.54 -8.10 -10.60
C ILE A 87 2.98 -7.71 -9.18
N LEU A 88 3.98 -6.84 -9.04
CA LEU A 88 4.42 -6.35 -7.73
C LEU A 88 3.33 -5.55 -7.04
N ASP A 89 2.61 -4.69 -7.76
CA ASP A 89 1.43 -3.99 -7.23
C ASP A 89 0.35 -4.98 -6.81
N TYR A 90 0.00 -5.96 -7.66
CA TYR A 90 -0.95 -7.01 -7.32
C TYR A 90 -0.55 -7.78 -6.05
N SER A 91 0.74 -8.11 -5.88
CA SER A 91 1.26 -8.81 -4.70
C SER A 91 1.12 -8.01 -3.39
N ARG A 92 0.88 -6.71 -3.47
CA ARG A 92 0.62 -5.84 -2.31
C ARG A 92 -0.86 -5.84 -1.94
N ARG A 93 -1.76 -6.21 -2.84
CA ARG A 93 -3.20 -6.08 -2.63
C ARG A 93 -3.73 -7.18 -1.71
N ARG A 94 -4.67 -6.78 -0.85
CA ARG A 94 -5.39 -7.70 0.03
C ARG A 94 -6.77 -7.99 -0.56
N ARG A 95 -6.99 -9.25 -0.94
CA ARG A 95 -8.27 -9.72 -1.49
C ARG A 95 -9.16 -10.26 -0.38
N ARG A 96 -10.30 -9.60 -0.15
CA ARG A 96 -11.23 -9.91 0.95
C ARG A 96 -12.35 -10.88 0.58
N PHE A 97 -12.64 -11.03 -0.72
CA PHE A 97 -13.72 -11.88 -1.24
C PHE A 97 -15.08 -11.69 -0.51
N GLY A 98 -15.40 -10.46 -0.12
CA GLY A 98 -16.62 -10.13 0.62
C GLY A 98 -16.59 -10.40 2.14
N GLY A 99 -15.46 -10.86 2.69
CA GLY A 99 -15.28 -11.07 4.13
C GLY A 99 -14.96 -9.79 4.91
N ASN A 100 -15.38 -9.75 6.18
CA ASN A 100 -14.95 -8.73 7.14
C ASN A 100 -13.51 -9.01 7.57
N ASP A 101 -12.62 -8.03 7.41
CA ASP A 101 -11.27 -8.12 7.96
C ASP A 101 -11.35 -7.96 9.49
N ALA A 102 -11.25 -9.08 10.21
CA ALA A 102 -11.21 -9.09 11.68
C ALA A 102 -9.87 -8.59 12.26
N MET A 103 -8.90 -8.24 11.42
CA MET A 103 -7.58 -7.76 11.84
C MET A 103 -7.48 -6.24 11.67
N GLU A 104 -7.51 -5.52 12.80
CA GLU A 104 -6.95 -4.17 12.87
C GLU A 104 -5.43 -4.25 12.75
N HIS A 105 -4.87 -3.97 11.56
CA HIS A 105 -3.42 -3.97 11.35
C HIS A 105 -2.70 -2.83 12.07
N LEU A 106 -3.38 -1.71 12.30
CA LEU A 106 -2.84 -0.52 12.95
C LEU A 106 -3.82 -0.02 14.02
N ALA A 107 -3.53 -0.32 15.29
CA ALA A 107 -4.38 0.03 16.42
C ALA A 107 -4.21 1.49 16.93
N PHE A 108 -3.27 2.25 16.36
CA PHE A 108 -2.94 3.59 16.87
C PHE A 108 -4.08 4.60 16.74
N LYS A 109 -3.98 5.68 17.51
CA LYS A 109 -4.80 6.90 17.36
C LYS A 109 -4.09 7.89 16.43
N PRO A 110 -4.69 8.33 15.31
CA PRO A 110 -4.05 9.23 14.35
C PRO A 110 -3.44 10.49 14.96
N GLN A 111 -4.13 11.10 15.93
CA GLN A 111 -3.68 12.31 16.63
C GLN A 111 -2.44 12.07 17.48
N VAL A 112 -2.32 10.89 18.09
CA VAL A 112 -1.15 10.49 18.87
C VAL A 112 0.04 10.30 17.94
N MET A 113 -0.16 9.62 16.80
CA MET A 113 0.92 9.39 15.83
C MET A 113 1.42 10.69 15.21
N ALA A 114 0.52 11.56 14.77
CA ALA A 114 0.87 12.85 14.20
C ALA A 114 1.68 13.71 15.16
N LYS A 115 1.26 13.74 16.44
CA LYS A 115 2.00 14.45 17.49
C LYS A 115 3.40 13.86 17.70
N LEU A 116 3.50 12.53 17.89
CA LEU A 116 4.79 11.87 18.13
C LEU A 116 5.76 12.08 16.98
N GLU A 117 5.27 12.03 15.75
CA GLU A 117 6.10 12.26 14.56
C GLU A 117 6.65 13.68 14.49
N LEU A 118 5.80 14.68 14.69
CA LEU A 118 6.25 16.06 14.70
C LEU A 118 7.18 16.36 15.88
N ASP A 119 6.90 15.79 17.06
CA ASP A 119 7.75 15.96 18.24
C ASP A 119 9.15 15.38 18.00
N PHE A 120 9.28 14.19 17.40
CA PHE A 120 10.61 13.65 17.09
C PHE A 120 11.29 14.41 15.95
N ARG A 121 10.54 14.89 14.94
CA ARG A 121 11.11 15.71 13.85
C ARG A 121 11.69 17.02 14.39
N ARG A 122 11.05 17.63 15.39
CA ARG A 122 11.59 18.79 16.12
C ARG A 122 12.83 18.44 16.93
N ALA A 123 12.75 17.37 17.73
CA ALA A 123 13.87 16.91 18.54
C ALA A 123 15.10 16.51 17.70
N LEU A 124 14.89 16.07 16.45
CA LEU A 124 15.97 15.80 15.51
C LEU A 124 16.76 17.08 15.18
N GLY A 125 16.11 18.23 15.08
CA GLY A 125 16.79 19.53 14.91
C GLY A 125 17.46 20.08 16.18
N GLU A 126 17.26 19.44 17.33
CA GLU A 126 17.85 19.80 18.61
C GLU A 126 19.08 18.92 18.93
N SER A 127 19.95 19.37 19.84
CA SER A 127 21.12 18.57 20.27
C SER A 127 20.78 17.46 21.27
N ASP A 128 19.52 17.30 21.69
CA ASP A 128 19.10 16.33 22.70
C ASP A 128 18.81 14.94 22.11
N ASN A 129 19.87 14.16 21.99
CA ASN A 129 19.84 12.79 21.47
C ASN A 129 18.99 11.83 22.31
N LYS A 130 18.84 12.09 23.61
CA LYS A 130 18.07 11.22 24.52
C LYS A 130 16.58 11.43 24.26
N LYS A 131 16.15 12.68 24.21
CA LYS A 131 14.77 13.06 23.89
C LYS A 131 14.33 12.51 22.52
N LEU A 132 15.17 12.63 21.49
CA LEU A 132 14.90 12.04 20.18
C LEU A 132 14.68 10.52 20.30
N SER A 133 15.57 9.82 20.99
CA SER A 133 15.49 8.36 21.14
C SER A 133 14.21 7.94 21.87
N ASP A 134 13.85 8.63 22.95
CA ASP A 134 12.64 8.33 23.74
C ASP A 134 11.36 8.54 22.91
N LEU A 135 11.28 9.64 22.15
CA LEU A 135 10.15 9.94 21.26
C LEU A 135 10.01 8.92 20.14
N VAL A 136 11.12 8.54 19.50
CA VAL A 136 11.13 7.56 18.42
C VAL A 136 10.76 6.16 18.92
N ILE A 137 11.23 5.75 20.10
CA ILE A 137 10.82 4.48 20.73
C ILE A 137 9.30 4.46 20.97
N LYS A 138 8.75 5.58 21.46
CA LYS A 138 7.30 5.72 21.66
C LYS A 138 6.52 5.70 20.34
N TYR A 139 7.02 6.39 19.33
CA TYR A 139 6.47 6.40 17.97
C TYR A 139 6.40 4.98 17.39
N VAL A 140 7.52 4.26 17.37
CA VAL A 140 7.57 2.90 16.81
C VAL A 140 6.68 1.93 17.59
N ARG A 141 6.64 2.06 18.93
CA ARG A 141 5.75 1.26 19.77
C ARG A 141 4.27 1.45 19.40
N GLU A 142 3.84 2.70 19.31
CA GLU A 142 2.45 3.05 19.04
C GLU A 142 2.05 2.68 17.61
N GLN A 143 2.89 3.03 16.64
CA GLN A 143 2.64 2.78 15.21
C GLN A 143 2.45 1.29 14.89
N TYR A 144 3.27 0.44 15.50
CA TYR A 144 3.40 -0.97 15.10
C TYR A 144 2.97 -1.96 16.19
N GLY A 145 2.46 -1.48 17.33
CA GLY A 145 2.01 -2.36 18.42
C GLY A 145 3.11 -3.21 19.07
N LEU A 146 4.38 -2.82 18.94
CA LEU A 146 5.51 -3.63 19.40
C LEU A 146 5.57 -3.73 20.93
N SER A 147 6.10 -4.84 21.45
CA SER A 147 6.43 -4.97 22.87
C SER A 147 7.50 -3.95 23.30
N LYS A 148 7.60 -3.65 24.59
CA LYS A 148 8.54 -2.63 25.11
C LYS A 148 10.00 -2.89 24.69
N GLY A 149 10.44 -4.15 24.70
CA GLY A 149 11.80 -4.53 24.31
C GLY A 149 12.06 -4.39 22.80
N LEU A 150 11.11 -4.83 21.98
CA LEU A 150 11.18 -4.71 20.53
C LEU A 150 11.13 -3.24 20.10
N ALA A 151 10.21 -2.46 20.67
CA ALA A 151 10.11 -1.03 20.42
C ALA A 151 11.39 -0.27 20.80
N LYS A 152 12.06 -0.65 21.90
CA LYS A 152 13.36 -0.07 22.26
C LYS A 152 14.42 -0.36 21.20
N THR A 153 14.53 -1.61 20.77
CA THR A 153 15.51 -2.03 19.76
C THR A 153 15.27 -1.34 18.43
N ALA A 154 14.04 -1.43 17.94
CA ALA A 154 13.59 -0.82 16.70
C ALA A 154 13.71 0.71 16.73
N GLY A 155 13.22 1.35 17.80
CA GLY A 155 13.27 2.80 17.97
C GLY A 155 14.69 3.36 18.07
N LEU A 156 15.62 2.66 18.74
CA LEU A 156 17.03 3.04 18.74
C LEU A 156 17.66 2.95 17.33
N GLY A 157 17.27 1.94 16.55
CA GLY A 157 17.62 1.84 15.13
C GLY A 157 17.15 3.05 14.33
N MET A 158 15.87 3.42 14.45
CA MET A 158 15.31 4.59 13.79
C MET A 158 15.98 5.90 14.24
N ALA A 159 16.22 6.09 15.54
CA ALA A 159 16.92 7.28 16.04
C ALA A 159 18.36 7.38 15.52
N ARG A 160 19.08 6.25 15.42
CA ARG A 160 20.41 6.20 14.80
C ARG A 160 20.33 6.56 13.31
N ALA A 161 19.33 6.06 12.60
CA ALA A 161 19.17 6.35 11.18
C ALA A 161 18.93 7.83 10.92
N LEU A 162 18.00 8.45 11.65
CA LEU A 162 17.69 9.88 11.52
C LEU A 162 18.92 10.76 11.76
N ARG A 163 19.73 10.46 12.79
CA ARG A 163 20.98 11.17 13.07
C ARG A 163 22.03 10.99 11.97
N SER A 164 22.18 9.76 11.48
CA SER A 164 23.11 9.46 10.37
C SER A 164 22.68 10.22 9.11
N GLY A 165 21.38 10.31 8.85
CA GLY A 165 20.80 11.10 7.77
C GLY A 165 21.11 12.60 7.88
N GLN A 166 21.02 13.20 9.08
CA GLN A 166 21.43 14.60 9.28
C GLN A 166 22.92 14.84 9.00
N GLN A 167 23.76 13.85 9.35
CA GLN A 167 25.19 13.87 9.08
C GLN A 167 25.54 13.52 7.62
N LYS A 168 24.51 13.22 6.79
CA LYS A 168 24.64 12.76 5.41
C LYS A 168 25.42 11.43 5.28
N ASP A 169 25.48 10.65 6.35
CA ASP A 169 25.96 9.27 6.33
C ASP A 169 24.82 8.33 5.94
N TRP A 170 24.58 8.26 4.63
CA TRP A 170 23.44 7.56 4.04
C TRP A 170 23.54 6.04 4.18
N GLU A 171 24.75 5.48 4.16
CA GLU A 171 24.97 4.04 4.30
C GLU A 171 24.64 3.59 5.73
N SER A 172 25.11 4.32 6.74
CA SER A 172 24.74 4.05 8.14
C SER A 172 23.25 4.27 8.39
N ALA A 173 22.66 5.29 7.78
CA ALA A 173 21.23 5.56 7.87
C ALA A 173 20.40 4.39 7.31
N LYS A 174 20.74 3.92 6.11
CA LYS A 174 20.10 2.79 5.44
C LYS A 174 20.23 1.51 6.27
N LYS A 175 21.44 1.20 6.75
CA LYS A 175 21.68 -0.01 7.57
C LYS A 175 20.85 0.02 8.86
N ALA A 176 20.75 1.18 9.51
CA ALA A 176 19.97 1.34 10.73
C ALA A 176 18.45 1.25 10.49
N LEU A 177 17.94 1.83 9.40
CA LEU A 177 16.53 1.67 8.99
C LEU A 177 16.19 0.23 8.61
N LYS A 178 17.08 -0.45 7.87
CA LYS A 178 16.89 -1.86 7.52
C LYS A 178 16.67 -2.71 8.78
N GLY A 179 17.50 -2.53 9.81
CA GLY A 179 17.34 -3.26 11.09
C GLY A 179 16.03 -2.95 11.82
N LEU A 180 15.57 -1.69 11.82
CA LEU A 180 14.23 -1.32 12.29
C LEU A 180 13.14 -2.11 11.55
N TYR A 181 13.24 -2.13 10.24
CA TYR A 181 12.24 -2.71 9.35
C TYR A 181 12.22 -4.24 9.40
N GLU A 182 13.36 -4.89 9.63
CA GLU A 182 13.45 -6.33 9.93
C GLU A 182 12.68 -6.67 11.20
N VAL A 183 12.85 -5.88 12.27
CA VAL A 183 12.09 -6.08 13.52
C VAL A 183 10.59 -5.94 13.28
N ILE A 184 10.16 -4.95 12.50
CA ILE A 184 8.74 -4.76 12.17
C ILE A 184 8.20 -5.94 11.35
N LYS A 185 8.88 -6.33 10.26
CA LYS A 185 8.46 -7.44 9.39
C LYS A 185 8.24 -8.73 10.17
N HIS A 186 9.20 -9.08 11.03
CA HIS A 186 9.15 -10.33 11.80
C HIS A 186 8.05 -10.37 12.88
N ASN A 187 7.58 -9.20 13.37
CA ASN A 187 6.68 -9.15 14.52
C ASN A 187 5.27 -8.65 14.20
N VAL A 188 5.09 -7.91 13.09
CA VAL A 188 3.81 -7.28 12.73
C VAL A 188 3.15 -7.97 11.53
N GLY A 189 3.85 -8.89 10.86
CA GLY A 189 3.31 -9.65 9.72
C GLY A 189 3.09 -8.82 8.45
N LEU A 190 3.62 -7.59 8.40
CA LEU A 190 3.61 -6.78 7.19
C LEU A 190 4.59 -7.38 6.17
N ALA A 191 4.07 -7.76 5.00
CA ALA A 191 4.82 -8.48 3.96
C ALA A 191 5.62 -7.55 3.03
N PHE A 192 6.51 -6.71 3.56
CA PHE A 192 7.39 -5.83 2.76
C PHE A 192 8.86 -6.26 2.80
N GLU A 193 9.69 -5.71 1.91
CA GLU A 193 11.14 -5.94 1.90
C GLU A 193 11.89 -4.85 2.70
N PRO A 194 12.50 -5.17 3.86
CA PRO A 194 13.10 -4.18 4.77
C PRO A 194 14.15 -3.29 4.11
N GLU A 195 14.97 -3.89 3.26
CA GLU A 195 16.01 -3.16 2.53
C GLU A 195 15.43 -2.22 1.48
N LEU A 196 14.37 -2.62 0.79
CA LEU A 196 13.71 -1.78 -0.20
C LEU A 196 13.07 -0.55 0.46
N VAL A 197 12.32 -0.75 1.55
CA VAL A 197 11.71 0.37 2.29
C VAL A 197 12.78 1.30 2.84
N ALA A 198 13.85 0.77 3.43
CA ALA A 198 14.97 1.57 3.92
C ALA A 198 15.63 2.39 2.80
N ASN A 199 15.83 1.79 1.61
CA ASN A 199 16.38 2.49 0.45
C ASN A 199 15.50 3.67 0.01
N ILE A 200 14.20 3.44 -0.15
CA ILE A 200 13.26 4.47 -0.61
C ILE A 200 13.21 5.61 0.42
N GLU A 201 13.13 5.29 1.71
CA GLU A 201 13.07 6.31 2.77
C GLU A 201 14.35 7.14 2.88
N VAL A 202 15.54 6.52 2.79
CA VAL A 202 16.80 7.26 2.77
C VAL A 202 16.92 8.13 1.51
N ASN A 203 16.49 7.64 0.35
CA ASN A 203 16.51 8.43 -0.88
C ASN A 203 15.59 9.66 -0.79
N LEU A 204 14.42 9.52 -0.15
CA LEU A 204 13.54 10.64 0.19
C LEU A 204 14.22 11.67 1.10
N TRP A 205 15.06 11.23 2.06
CA TRP A 205 15.84 12.15 2.89
C TRP A 205 16.97 12.85 2.12
N ARG A 206 17.53 12.19 1.10
CA ARG A 206 18.62 12.71 0.25
C ARG A 206 18.15 13.73 -0.78
N GLY A 207 16.99 13.46 -1.39
CA GLY A 207 16.44 14.22 -2.50
C GLY A 207 15.50 15.35 -2.11
N LYS A 208 14.89 15.98 -3.11
CA LYS A 208 13.69 16.80 -2.90
C LYS A 208 12.53 15.84 -2.76
N GLN A 209 12.00 15.64 -1.54
CA GLN A 209 10.82 14.81 -1.31
C GLN A 209 9.73 15.12 -2.33
N THR A 210 9.55 14.25 -3.33
CA THR A 210 8.45 14.38 -4.28
C THR A 210 7.22 13.64 -3.78
N GLU A 211 6.05 14.04 -4.27
CA GLU A 211 4.80 13.33 -3.97
C GLU A 211 4.85 11.88 -4.48
N GLU A 212 5.49 11.65 -5.63
CA GLU A 212 5.63 10.32 -6.23
C GLU A 212 6.49 9.38 -5.37
N GLU A 213 7.66 9.82 -4.95
CA GLU A 213 8.52 9.03 -4.07
C GLU A 213 7.86 8.78 -2.71
N THR A 214 7.10 9.77 -2.20
CA THR A 214 6.30 9.61 -0.96
C THR A 214 5.25 8.53 -1.14
N ARG A 215 4.61 8.47 -2.31
CA ARG A 215 3.64 7.43 -2.66
C ARG A 215 4.28 6.06 -2.73
N GLN A 216 5.44 5.95 -3.37
CA GLN A 216 6.19 4.71 -3.44
C GLN A 216 6.59 4.19 -2.05
N LEU A 217 7.02 5.10 -1.15
CA LEU A 217 7.34 4.73 0.24
C LEU A 217 6.12 4.20 0.97
N VAL A 218 5.00 4.93 0.94
CA VAL A 218 3.77 4.52 1.63
C VAL A 218 3.25 3.19 1.08
N ALA A 219 3.26 3.03 -0.25
CA ALA A 219 2.83 1.81 -0.93
C ALA A 219 3.68 0.60 -0.50
N GLU A 220 5.01 0.73 -0.46
CA GLU A 220 5.87 -0.39 -0.06
C GLU A 220 5.81 -0.65 1.45
N LYS A 221 5.91 0.40 2.27
CA LYS A 221 5.96 0.31 3.74
C LYS A 221 4.71 -0.34 4.32
N TYR A 222 3.54 -0.05 3.76
CA TYR A 222 2.26 -0.55 4.26
C TYR A 222 1.60 -1.55 3.32
N ARG A 223 2.30 -1.97 2.26
CA ARG A 223 1.79 -2.91 1.25
C ARG A 223 0.42 -2.47 0.72
N LEU A 224 0.34 -1.23 0.27
CA LEU A 224 -0.82 -0.67 -0.40
C LEU A 224 -0.55 -0.61 -1.90
N SER A 225 -1.61 -0.70 -2.72
CA SER A 225 -1.47 -0.33 -4.14
C SER A 225 -1.16 1.16 -4.26
N ASN A 226 -0.54 1.56 -5.38
CA ASN A 226 -0.26 2.99 -5.62
C ASN A 226 -1.55 3.85 -5.55
N PHE A 227 -2.67 3.29 -6.01
CA PHE A 227 -3.98 3.94 -5.92
C PHE A 227 -4.45 4.12 -4.47
N GLN A 228 -4.33 3.08 -3.64
CA GLN A 228 -4.70 3.14 -2.22
C GLN A 228 -3.78 4.08 -1.42
N ALA A 229 -2.49 4.12 -1.77
CA ALA A 229 -1.49 4.97 -1.14
C ALA A 229 -1.64 6.45 -1.53
N ASN A 230 -2.31 6.78 -2.64
CA ASN A 230 -2.30 8.12 -3.21
C ASN A 230 -2.75 9.22 -2.23
N LYS A 231 -3.89 9.02 -1.55
CA LYS A 231 -4.42 10.00 -0.58
C LYS A 231 -3.48 10.20 0.61
N SER A 232 -3.02 9.12 1.23
CA SER A 232 -2.14 9.19 2.40
C SER A 232 -0.77 9.78 2.03
N ALA A 233 -0.21 9.39 0.88
CA ALA A 233 1.04 9.94 0.38
C ALA A 233 0.98 11.44 0.11
N HIS A 234 -0.07 11.93 -0.55
CA HIS A 234 -0.29 13.36 -0.78
C HIS A 234 -0.32 14.13 0.54
N LEU A 235 -1.05 13.62 1.54
CA LEU A 235 -1.15 14.24 2.87
C LEU A 235 0.20 14.23 3.62
N ALA A 236 0.96 13.14 3.54
CA ALA A 236 2.30 13.04 4.14
C ALA A 236 3.30 14.02 3.47
N TYR A 237 3.20 14.18 2.15
CA TYR A 237 3.97 15.15 1.38
C TYR A 237 3.65 16.58 1.82
N LEU A 238 2.36 16.96 1.86
CA LEU A 238 1.93 18.28 2.33
C LEU A 238 2.36 18.56 3.78
N ALA A 239 2.26 17.58 4.68
CA ALA A 239 2.73 17.71 6.05
C ALA A 239 4.23 18.01 6.11
N SER A 240 5.02 17.36 5.26
CA SER A 240 6.47 17.57 5.18
C SER A 240 6.80 18.94 4.57
N MET A 241 6.08 19.39 3.54
CA MET A 241 6.22 20.73 2.98
C MET A 241 5.91 21.84 4.00
N GLU A 242 4.83 21.71 4.77
CA GLU A 242 4.50 22.69 5.81
C GLU A 242 5.50 22.67 6.98
N THR A 243 6.06 21.50 7.30
CA THR A 243 7.15 21.38 8.28
C THR A 243 8.39 22.15 7.84
N GLN A 244 8.78 22.03 6.56
CA GLN A 244 9.92 22.77 6.00
C GLN A 244 9.70 24.29 6.00
N LYS A 245 8.45 24.74 5.84
CA LYS A 245 8.07 26.16 5.97
C LYS A 245 7.99 26.65 7.43
N GLY A 246 8.16 25.77 8.41
CA GLY A 246 7.98 26.09 9.83
C GLY A 246 6.52 26.24 10.27
N ASN A 247 5.55 25.90 9.41
CA ASN A 247 4.12 25.98 9.73
C ASN A 247 3.65 24.71 10.44
N TRP A 248 4.02 24.60 11.72
CA TRP A 248 3.81 23.38 12.49
C TRP A 248 2.34 23.02 12.75
N GLU A 249 1.47 24.02 12.89
CA GLU A 249 0.04 23.76 13.11
C GLU A 249 -0.59 23.12 11.88
N ARG A 250 -0.30 23.66 10.69
CA ARG A 250 -0.80 23.09 9.44
C ARG A 250 -0.15 21.76 9.11
N ALA A 251 1.15 21.60 9.40
CA ALA A 251 1.84 20.32 9.28
C ALA A 251 1.17 19.25 10.16
N LYS A 252 0.78 19.60 11.40
CA LYS A 252 0.05 18.70 12.31
C LYS A 252 -1.28 18.29 11.74
N TRP A 253 -2.06 19.23 11.21
CA TRP A 253 -3.35 18.92 10.59
C TRP A 253 -3.20 17.93 9.43
N TYR A 254 -2.26 18.17 8.50
CA TYR A 254 -2.00 17.25 7.39
C TYR A 254 -1.50 15.88 7.88
N MET A 255 -0.66 15.86 8.91
CA MET A 255 -0.14 14.62 9.49
C MET A 255 -1.25 13.78 10.15
N GLU A 256 -2.19 14.42 10.86
CA GLU A 256 -3.37 13.74 11.40
C GLU A 256 -4.22 13.13 10.28
N LYS A 257 -4.47 13.89 9.21
CA LYS A 257 -5.19 13.39 8.03
C LYS A 257 -4.46 12.25 7.33
N TYR A 258 -3.13 12.30 7.25
CA TYR A 258 -2.32 11.20 6.73
C TYR A 258 -2.55 9.92 7.54
N TYR A 259 -2.47 9.99 8.87
CA TYR A 259 -2.66 8.82 9.73
C TYR A 259 -4.11 8.31 9.74
N GLU A 260 -5.11 9.19 9.62
CA GLU A 260 -6.51 8.80 9.40
C GLU A 260 -6.66 8.02 8.09
N ALA A 261 -6.17 8.58 6.97
CA ALA A 261 -6.25 7.94 5.66
C ALA A 261 -5.47 6.62 5.61
N LEU A 262 -4.32 6.55 6.28
CA LEU A 262 -3.54 5.32 6.39
C LEU A 262 -4.33 4.25 7.14
N LYS A 263 -4.93 4.60 8.29
CA LYS A 263 -5.74 3.66 9.08
C LYS A 263 -6.95 3.15 8.31
N GLU A 264 -7.64 4.01 7.54
CA GLU A 264 -8.77 3.62 6.68
C GLU A 264 -8.40 2.65 5.56
N ARG A 265 -7.16 2.71 5.05
CA ARG A 265 -6.74 1.95 3.85
C ARG A 265 -5.94 0.69 4.16
N VAL A 266 -5.33 0.62 5.34
CA VAL A 266 -4.63 -0.57 5.84
C VAL A 266 -5.58 -1.48 6.64
N ALA A 267 -6.75 -0.98 7.07
CA ALA A 267 -7.84 -1.76 7.67
C ALA A 267 -8.59 -2.57 6.63
#